data_AF-A0A846Q0C5-F1
#
_entry.id   AF-A0A846Q0C5-F1
#
_cell.length_a   1.000
_cell.length_b   1.000
_cell.length_c   1.000
_cell.angle_alpha   90.00
_cell.angle_beta   90.00
_cell.angle_gamma   90.00
#
_symmetry.space_group_name_H-M   'P 1'
#
loop_
_entity.id
_entity.type
_entity.pdbx_description
1 polymer ?
#
loop_
_entity_poly.entity_id
_entity_poly.type
_entity_poly.pdbx_seq_one_letter_code
_entity_poly.pdbx_strand_id
1 'polypeptide(L)'
;KIFPEKYPQGVPPSTHGEYIFQGVYILQITPEDGIRVEGNVTHIEDPQVFLKSGYYLHSAYEIKRSLYIDDVLYTISDGRIKANSLTDLSEISTAKLA
;
A
#
# COMPACT_ATOMS: atom_id res chain seq x y z
N LYS A 1 -3.77 7.68 -9.25
CA LYS A 1 -4.07 7.12 -10.59
C LYS A 1 -5.15 7.96 -11.26
N ILE A 2 -4.98 8.28 -12.53
CA ILE A 2 -6.06 8.91 -13.31
C ILE A 2 -6.91 7.79 -13.88
N PHE A 3 -8.23 7.90 -13.76
CA PHE A 3 -9.20 6.98 -14.34
C PHE A 3 -9.87 7.67 -15.55
N PRO A 4 -9.42 7.38 -16.80
CA PRO A 4 -9.92 8.07 -17.99
C PRO A 4 -11.43 7.96 -18.17
N GLU A 5 -12.04 6.92 -17.63
CA GLU A 5 -13.48 6.66 -17.68
C GLU A 5 -14.31 7.75 -17.00
N LYS A 6 -13.70 8.52 -16.07
CA LYS A 6 -14.32 9.68 -15.42
C LYS A 6 -14.36 10.93 -16.32
N TYR A 7 -13.68 10.90 -17.47
CA TYR A 7 -13.51 12.03 -18.37
C TYR A 7 -13.95 11.66 -19.80
N PRO A 8 -15.28 11.58 -20.06
CA PRO A 8 -15.82 11.16 -21.36
C PRO A 8 -15.42 12.07 -22.52
N GLN A 9 -14.97 13.31 -22.23
CA GLN A 9 -14.51 14.29 -23.22
C GLN A 9 -12.97 14.40 -23.28
N GLY A 10 -12.25 13.42 -22.70
CA GLY A 10 -10.79 13.42 -22.58
C GLY A 10 -10.31 14.02 -21.26
N VAL A 11 -9.16 13.53 -20.79
CA VAL A 11 -8.54 13.92 -19.51
C VAL A 11 -7.89 15.31 -19.65
N PRO A 12 -8.36 16.34 -18.92
CA PRO A 12 -7.71 17.65 -18.93
C PRO A 12 -6.25 17.57 -18.44
N PRO A 13 -5.31 18.36 -18.98
CA PRO A 13 -3.90 18.35 -18.54
C PRO A 13 -3.70 18.70 -17.06
N SER A 14 -4.63 19.44 -16.45
CA SER A 14 -4.60 19.82 -15.03
C SER A 14 -5.19 18.75 -14.08
N THR A 15 -5.48 17.55 -14.59
CA THR A 15 -6.12 16.49 -13.80
C THR A 15 -5.15 15.90 -12.79
N HIS A 16 -5.53 15.90 -11.51
CA HIS A 16 -4.81 15.20 -10.46
C HIS A 16 -5.22 13.74 -10.40
N GLY A 17 -4.26 12.87 -10.07
CA GLY A 17 -4.54 11.46 -9.85
C GLY A 17 -5.25 11.21 -8.52
N GLU A 18 -6.02 10.12 -8.47
CA GLU A 18 -6.70 9.66 -7.26
C GLU A 18 -5.81 8.77 -6.40
N TYR A 19 -6.05 8.81 -5.10
CA TYR A 19 -5.42 7.91 -4.15
C TYR A 19 -5.94 6.49 -4.36
N ILE A 20 -5.05 5.50 -4.54
CA ILE A 20 -5.45 4.12 -4.89
C ILE A 20 -4.75 3.05 -4.05
N PHE A 21 -3.80 3.44 -3.21
CA PHE A 21 -3.01 2.52 -2.42
C PHE A 21 -2.47 3.23 -1.19
N GLN A 22 -2.49 2.51 -0.08
CA GLN A 22 -1.80 2.85 1.15
C GLN A 22 -1.09 1.59 1.66
N GLY A 23 0.20 1.70 1.92
CA GLY A 23 0.97 0.60 2.49
C GLY A 23 2.44 0.68 2.13
N VAL A 24 3.07 -0.48 2.11
CA VAL A 24 4.52 -0.64 1.89
C VAL A 24 4.74 -1.31 0.55
N TYR A 25 5.64 -0.76 -0.27
CA TYR A 25 6.19 -1.44 -1.43
C TYR A 25 7.51 -2.12 -1.06
N ILE A 26 7.68 -3.33 -1.56
CA ILE A 26 8.93 -4.07 -1.47
C ILE A 26 9.63 -3.93 -2.82
N LEU A 27 10.84 -3.37 -2.81
CA LEU A 27 11.61 -3.09 -4.01
C LEU A 27 12.83 -3.99 -4.07
N GLN A 28 13.03 -4.64 -5.21
CA GLN A 28 14.32 -5.22 -5.55
C GLN A 28 15.14 -4.17 -6.28
N ILE A 29 16.39 -4.00 -5.85
CA ILE A 29 17.32 -3.04 -6.43
C ILE A 29 18.60 -3.77 -6.80
N THR A 30 18.86 -3.92 -8.10
CA THR A 30 20.08 -4.53 -8.63
C THR A 30 20.72 -3.63 -9.69
N PRO A 31 22.04 -3.73 -9.93
CA PRO A 31 22.69 -3.04 -11.03
C PRO A 31 22.14 -3.45 -12.42
N GLU A 32 21.75 -4.73 -12.58
CA GLU A 32 21.33 -5.31 -13.84
C GLU A 32 19.87 -4.97 -14.19
N ASP A 33 18.96 -5.05 -13.21
CA ASP A 33 17.51 -4.87 -13.41
C ASP A 33 17.02 -3.49 -12.94
N GLY A 34 17.88 -2.70 -12.30
CA GLY A 34 17.52 -1.41 -11.73
C GLY A 34 16.58 -1.56 -10.52
N ILE A 35 15.53 -0.75 -10.48
CA ILE A 35 14.53 -0.76 -9.40
C ILE A 35 13.28 -1.46 -9.91
N ARG A 36 12.94 -2.61 -9.31
CA ARG A 36 11.73 -3.37 -9.58
C ARG A 36 10.85 -3.45 -8.34
N VAL A 37 9.54 -3.40 -8.52
CA VAL A 37 8.57 -3.69 -7.46
C VAL A 37 8.41 -5.21 -7.36
N GLU A 38 8.78 -5.79 -6.22
CA GLU A 38 8.54 -7.20 -5.92
C GLU A 38 7.10 -7.45 -5.49
N GLY A 39 6.56 -6.52 -4.71
CA GLY A 39 5.22 -6.64 -4.19
C GLY A 39 4.88 -5.50 -3.25
N ASN A 40 3.76 -5.68 -2.54
CA ASN A 40 3.28 -4.69 -1.58
C ASN A 40 2.52 -5.36 -0.44
N VAL A 41 2.46 -4.66 0.69
CA VAL A 41 1.66 -5.03 1.86
C VAL A 41 0.79 -3.85 2.25
N THR A 42 -0.49 -4.11 2.52
CA THR A 42 -1.44 -3.12 3.03
C THR A 42 -2.26 -3.72 4.18
N HIS A 43 -2.71 -2.87 5.10
CA HIS A 43 -3.73 -3.24 6.10
C HIS A 43 -5.15 -2.85 5.66
N ILE A 44 -5.29 -2.20 4.50
CA ILE A 44 -6.58 -1.81 3.94
C ILE A 44 -7.20 -3.00 3.20
N GLU A 45 -8.29 -3.53 3.75
CA GLU A 45 -9.00 -4.68 3.16
C GLU A 45 -10.03 -4.28 2.11
N ASP A 46 -10.68 -3.12 2.28
CA ASP A 46 -11.66 -2.58 1.35
C ASP A 46 -11.08 -1.38 0.59
N PRO A 47 -10.68 -1.54 -0.69
CA PRO A 47 -10.15 -0.43 -1.50
C PRO A 47 -11.14 0.70 -1.74
N GLN A 48 -12.45 0.50 -1.51
CA GLN A 48 -13.45 1.56 -1.65
C GLN A 48 -13.23 2.70 -0.65
N VAL A 49 -12.49 2.46 0.44
CA VAL A 49 -12.09 3.51 1.37
C VAL A 49 -11.36 4.64 0.64
N PHE A 50 -10.50 4.34 -0.34
CA PHE A 50 -9.73 5.35 -1.05
C PHE A 50 -10.61 6.33 -1.85
N LEU A 51 -11.76 5.87 -2.33
CA LEU A 51 -12.74 6.70 -3.04
C LEU A 51 -13.48 7.64 -2.09
N LYS A 52 -13.62 7.27 -0.81
CA LYS A 52 -14.32 8.04 0.23
C LYS A 52 -13.42 9.05 0.94
N SER A 53 -12.09 8.86 0.85
CA SER A 53 -11.07 9.64 1.56
C SER A 53 -10.94 11.11 1.13
N GLY A 54 -11.39 11.48 -0.06
CA GLY A 54 -11.09 12.82 -0.60
C GLY A 54 -9.57 13.04 -0.70
N TYR A 55 -9.04 14.13 -0.13
CA TYR A 55 -7.61 14.48 -0.21
C TYR A 55 -6.70 13.67 0.72
N TYR A 56 -7.22 13.12 1.82
CA TYR A 56 -6.43 12.39 2.82
C TYR A 56 -7.15 11.12 3.26
N LEU A 57 -6.46 9.99 3.23
CA LEU A 57 -6.99 8.78 3.85
C LEU A 57 -6.90 8.92 5.37
N HIS A 58 -8.02 8.72 6.06
CA HIS A 58 -8.02 8.57 7.52
C HIS A 58 -8.54 7.19 7.87
N SER A 59 -7.63 6.30 8.30
CA SER A 59 -7.93 4.92 8.67
C SER A 59 -7.02 4.47 9.79
N ALA A 60 -7.56 3.74 10.78
CA ALA A 60 -6.75 3.04 11.78
C ALA A 60 -5.84 1.97 11.14
N TYR A 61 -6.13 1.57 9.90
CA TYR A 61 -5.36 0.63 9.11
C TYR A 61 -4.39 1.33 8.13
N GLU A 62 -4.13 2.63 8.30
CA GLU A 62 -3.00 3.26 7.63
C GLU A 62 -1.69 2.73 8.23
N ILE A 63 -0.88 2.02 7.45
CA ILE A 63 0.46 1.61 7.89
C ILE A 63 1.32 2.84 8.18
N LYS A 64 1.83 2.97 9.41
CA LYS A 64 2.67 4.08 9.89
C LYS A 64 4.15 3.72 10.03
N ARG A 65 4.43 2.42 10.21
CA ARG A 65 5.79 1.91 10.39
C ARG A 65 5.93 0.56 9.69
N SER A 66 7.11 0.34 9.15
CA SER A 66 7.56 -0.95 8.65
C SER A 66 8.99 -1.18 9.07
N LEU A 67 9.30 -2.41 9.45
CA LEU A 67 10.66 -2.88 9.69
C LEU A 67 10.73 -4.34 9.32
N TYR A 68 11.94 -4.86 9.13
CA TYR A 68 12.15 -6.29 9.01
C TYR A 68 13.18 -6.75 10.03
N ILE A 69 13.02 -7.99 10.48
CA ILE A 69 13.97 -8.71 11.33
C ILE A 69 14.14 -10.07 10.66
N ASP A 70 15.37 -10.41 10.32
CA ASP A 70 15.69 -11.55 9.46
C ASP A 70 14.81 -11.52 8.19
N ASP A 71 14.17 -12.64 7.84
CA ASP A 71 13.32 -12.77 6.65
C ASP A 71 11.84 -12.43 6.91
N VAL A 72 11.53 -11.64 7.95
CA VAL A 72 10.15 -11.27 8.30
C VAL A 72 9.95 -9.77 8.24
N LEU A 73 9.01 -9.34 7.39
CA LEU A 73 8.52 -7.96 7.30
C LEU A 73 7.39 -7.73 8.29
N TYR A 74 7.57 -6.78 9.20
CA TYR A 74 6.56 -6.30 10.11
C TYR A 74 6.00 -4.96 9.63
N THR A 75 4.68 -4.87 9.57
CA THR A 75 3.95 -3.65 9.23
C THR A 75 3.00 -3.30 10.36
N ILE A 76 2.94 -2.01 10.71
CA ILE A 76 2.24 -1.52 11.90
C ILE A 76 1.36 -0.34 11.52
N SER A 77 0.07 -0.45 11.83
CA SER A 77 -0.90 0.65 11.84
C SER A 77 -1.48 0.80 13.26
N ASP A 78 -2.35 1.78 13.48
CA ASP A 78 -3.02 1.91 14.78
C ASP A 78 -3.91 0.70 15.11
N GLY A 79 -4.51 0.08 14.09
CA GLY A 79 -5.47 -1.01 14.24
C GLY A 79 -4.90 -2.44 14.13
N ARG A 80 -3.67 -2.62 13.64
CA ARG A 80 -3.04 -3.96 13.57
C ARG A 80 -1.53 -3.93 13.38
N ILE A 81 -0.91 -5.04 13.80
CA ILE A 81 0.43 -5.46 13.42
C ILE A 81 0.28 -6.68 12.50
N LYS A 82 1.03 -6.71 11.41
CA LYS A 82 1.05 -7.84 10.48
C LYS A 82 2.49 -8.23 10.16
N ALA A 83 2.75 -9.53 10.20
CA ALA A 83 4.03 -10.13 9.84
C ALA A 83 3.89 -10.90 8.53
N ASN A 84 4.79 -10.64 7.59
CA ASN A 84 4.84 -11.30 6.29
C ASN A 84 6.23 -11.89 6.06
N SER A 85 6.32 -13.03 5.39
CA SER A 85 7.58 -13.57 4.87
C SER A 85 8.15 -12.60 3.83
N LEU A 86 9.43 -12.24 3.90
CA LEU A 86 10.07 -11.43 2.86
C LEU A 86 10.31 -12.20 1.57
N THR A 87 10.31 -13.54 1.62
CA THR A 87 10.55 -14.40 0.45
C THR A 87 9.39 -14.34 -0.55
N ASP A 88 8.15 -14.36 -0.06
CA ASP A 88 6.95 -14.47 -0.89
C ASP A 88 5.79 -13.56 -0.45
N LEU A 89 6.00 -12.73 0.58
CA LEU A 89 4.99 -11.85 1.18
C LEU A 89 3.77 -12.57 1.76
N SER A 90 3.84 -13.90 1.93
CA SER A 90 2.79 -14.65 2.61
C SER A 90 2.62 -14.15 4.04
N GLU A 91 1.38 -14.09 4.52
CA GLU A 91 1.09 -13.70 5.90
C GLU A 91 1.56 -14.81 6.85
N ILE A 92 2.39 -14.45 7.82
CA ILE A 92 2.83 -15.35 8.89
C ILE A 92 1.89 -15.21 10.09
N SER A 93 1.58 -13.98 10.48
CA SER A 93 0.66 -13.71 11.59
C SER A 93 0.11 -12.29 11.53
N THR A 94 -0.98 -12.07 12.26
CA THR A 94 -1.54 -10.74 12.48
C THR A 94 -2.05 -10.62 13.91
N ALA A 95 -1.88 -9.44 14.49
CA ALA A 95 -2.42 -9.05 15.79
C ALA A 95 -3.23 -7.77 15.63
N LYS A 96 -4.50 -7.79 16.02
CA LYS A 96 -5.35 -6.59 16.07
C LYS A 96 -5.01 -5.75 17.29
N LEU A 97 -4.95 -4.44 17.10
CA LEU A 97 -4.77 -3.46 18.15
C LEU A 97 -6.11 -2.70 18.23
N ALA A 98 -6.86 -2.93 19.31
CA ALA A 98 -8.15 -2.34 19.69
C ALA A 98 -8.99 -1.66 18.58
#